data_AF-T2IDD1-F1
#
_entry.id   AF-T2IDD1-F1
#
_cell.length_a   1.000
_cell.length_b   1.000
_cell.length_c   1.000
_cell.angle_alpha   90.00
_cell.angle_beta   90.00
_cell.angle_gamma   90.00
#
_symmetry.space_group_name_H-M   'P 1'
#
loop_
_entity.id
_entity.type
_entity.pdbx_description
1 polymer ?
#
loop_
_entity_poly.entity_id
_entity_poly.type
_entity_poly.pdbx_seq_one_letter_code
_entity_poly.pdbx_strand_id
1 'polypeptide(L)'
;MFDSFSSENQDHNLLKCMGVRQALGLPNIGYDALSPTIRSGLTGPRHTTSILSSSSAKKQWEQLEICPNGVAKNRLNAHKFVAKNRHFRLSVQDCAIIQGFPESWLFNGAVYMILGQVGNSVPPPMAYHVAKALLQTLI
;
A
#
# COMPACT_ATOMS: atom_id res chain seq x y z
N MET A 1 37.99 -19.16 7.41
CA MET A 1 37.65 -19.23 5.98
C MET A 1 36.15 -19.00 5.86
N PHE A 2 35.72 -17.77 6.16
CA PHE A 2 34.38 -17.28 5.90
C PHE A 2 34.55 -16.36 4.71
N ASP A 3 34.26 -16.88 3.51
CA ASP A 3 34.33 -16.08 2.31
C ASP A 3 33.26 -14.99 2.40
N SER A 4 33.79 -13.78 2.44
CA SER A 4 33.24 -12.53 1.93
C SER A 4 31.95 -12.75 1.13
N PHE A 5 30.82 -12.36 1.73
CA PHE A 5 29.68 -11.91 0.95
C PHE A 5 30.13 -10.64 0.22
N SER A 6 30.77 -10.85 -0.94
CA SER A 6 31.11 -9.78 -1.87
C SER A 6 29.79 -9.21 -2.39
N SER A 7 29.32 -8.15 -1.74
CA SER A 7 28.15 -7.37 -2.15
C SER A 7 28.52 -6.46 -3.32
N GLU A 8 29.14 -7.02 -4.36
CA GLU A 8 29.52 -6.28 -5.56
C GLU A 8 28.52 -6.56 -6.68
N ASN A 9 27.63 -5.58 -6.88
CA ASN A 9 26.95 -5.27 -8.14
C ASN A 9 25.92 -6.29 -8.68
N GLN A 10 24.77 -6.38 -8.01
CA GLN A 10 23.56 -7.00 -8.58
C GLN A 10 22.36 -6.03 -8.71
N ASP A 11 22.61 -4.72 -8.64
CA ASP A 11 21.54 -3.70 -8.69
C ASP A 11 21.20 -3.21 -10.11
N HIS A 12 22.00 -3.54 -11.13
CA HIS A 12 21.89 -2.92 -12.46
C HIS A 12 20.73 -3.43 -13.34
N ASN A 13 19.91 -4.38 -12.89
CA ASN A 13 18.78 -4.91 -13.68
C ASN A 13 17.47 -5.07 -12.89
N LEU A 14 17.33 -4.41 -11.74
CA LEU A 14 16.08 -4.42 -11.00
C LEU A 14 15.06 -3.48 -11.65
N LEU A 15 13.89 -4.02 -11.97
CA LEU A 15 12.77 -3.22 -12.44
C LEU A 15 12.39 -2.19 -11.37
N LYS A 16 12.19 -0.93 -11.81
CA LYS A 16 11.72 0.13 -10.92
C LYS A 16 10.37 -0.27 -10.32
N CYS A 17 10.26 -0.22 -8.99
CA CYS A 17 9.01 -0.45 -8.30
C CYS A 17 7.97 0.61 -8.68
N MET A 18 6.74 0.16 -8.90
CA MET A 18 5.62 1.00 -9.32
C MET A 18 5.27 2.03 -8.25
N GLY A 19 5.05 3.28 -8.67
CA GLY A 19 4.55 4.33 -7.77
C GLY A 19 3.07 4.15 -7.43
N VAL A 20 2.61 4.81 -6.36
CA VAL A 20 1.23 4.69 -5.90
C VAL A 20 0.23 5.21 -6.92
N ARG A 21 0.51 6.39 -7.51
CA ARG A 21 -0.45 6.98 -8.46
C ARG A 21 -0.57 6.11 -9.70
N GLN A 22 0.54 5.59 -10.19
CA GLN A 22 0.57 4.62 -11.27
C GLN A 22 -0.22 3.36 -10.92
N ALA A 23 0.00 2.77 -9.73
CA ALA A 23 -0.69 1.56 -9.28
C ALA A 23 -2.22 1.75 -9.19
N LEU A 24 -2.67 2.96 -8.82
CA LEU A 24 -4.08 3.29 -8.71
C LEU A 24 -4.72 3.75 -10.03
N GLY A 25 -3.95 3.90 -11.11
CA GLY A 25 -4.41 4.41 -12.39
C GLY A 25 -4.79 5.90 -12.36
N LEU A 26 -4.14 6.69 -11.51
CA LEU A 26 -4.40 8.12 -11.38
C LEU A 26 -3.66 8.93 -12.46
N PRO A 27 -4.16 10.13 -12.83
CA PRO A 27 -3.48 11.01 -13.79
C PRO A 27 -2.05 11.33 -13.36
N ASN A 28 -1.14 11.40 -14.33
CA ASN A 28 0.23 11.81 -14.09
C ASN A 28 0.28 13.32 -13.79
N ILE A 29 0.81 13.67 -12.62
CA ILE A 29 0.98 15.06 -12.15
C ILE A 29 2.46 15.49 -12.12
N GLY A 30 3.36 14.71 -12.71
CA GLY A 30 4.80 14.93 -12.68
C GLY A 30 5.51 14.41 -11.43
N TYR A 31 4.76 13.89 -10.45
CA TYR A 31 5.30 13.30 -9.22
C TYR A 31 4.57 12.00 -8.87
N ASP A 32 5.35 10.95 -8.56
CA ASP A 32 4.87 9.69 -8.00
C ASP A 32 5.98 9.07 -7.14
N ALA A 33 5.59 8.30 -6.13
CA ALA A 33 6.49 7.71 -5.16
C ALA A 33 5.90 6.41 -4.60
N LEU A 34 6.72 5.69 -3.82
CA LEU A 34 6.25 4.53 -3.06
C LEU A 34 5.23 4.96 -1.99
N SER A 35 4.33 4.04 -1.65
CA SER A 35 3.33 4.30 -0.62
C SER A 35 3.99 4.49 0.73
N PRO A 36 3.58 5.52 1.50
CA PRO A 36 3.79 5.50 2.94
C PRO A 36 3.13 4.26 3.54
N THR A 37 3.63 3.80 4.68
CA THR A 37 3.09 2.64 5.39
C THR A 37 1.60 2.83 5.72
N ILE A 38 0.79 1.84 5.34
CA ILE A 38 -0.63 1.76 5.67
C ILE A 38 -0.76 1.30 7.12
N ARG A 39 -1.18 2.19 8.01
CA ARG A 39 -1.43 1.85 9.41
C ARG A 39 -2.72 1.01 9.53
N SER A 40 -2.67 -0.06 10.31
CA SER A 40 -3.87 -0.78 10.76
C SER A 40 -4.60 -0.02 11.88
N GLY A 41 -5.90 0.18 11.70
CA GLY A 41 -6.80 0.72 12.73
C GLY A 41 -7.39 -0.35 13.65
N LEU A 42 -7.11 -1.64 13.42
CA LEU A 42 -7.85 -2.76 14.01
C LEU A 42 -7.75 -2.84 15.53
N THR A 43 -6.58 -2.54 16.08
CA THR A 43 -6.29 -2.65 17.51
C THR A 43 -6.53 -1.34 18.27
N GLY A 44 -6.97 -0.29 17.57
CA GLY A 44 -7.24 1.00 18.18
C GLY A 44 -8.62 1.05 18.84
N PRO A 45 -8.80 1.85 19.91
CA PRO A 45 -10.12 2.06 20.55
C PRO A 45 -11.10 2.80 19.63
N ARG A 46 -10.59 3.41 18.57
CA ARG A 46 -11.37 4.14 17.58
C ARG A 46 -11.44 3.27 16.33
N HIS A 47 -12.65 2.88 15.93
CA HIS A 47 -12.95 2.21 14.65
C HIS A 47 -12.73 3.16 13.46
N THR A 48 -11.53 3.72 13.37
CA THR A 48 -11.15 4.74 12.40
C THR A 48 -10.85 4.10 11.06
N THR A 49 -11.17 4.82 9.99
CA THR A 49 -10.85 4.46 8.61
C THR A 49 -9.70 5.31 8.06
N SER A 50 -8.86 5.86 8.93
CA SER A 50 -7.59 6.48 8.55
C SER A 50 -6.49 5.43 8.51
N ILE A 51 -5.71 5.44 7.42
CA ILE A 51 -4.50 4.61 7.26
C ILE A 51 -3.21 5.39 7.55
N LEU A 52 -3.32 6.61 8.07
CA LEU A 52 -2.19 7.49 8.31
C LEU A 52 -1.34 6.98 9.48
N SER A 53 -0.03 6.83 9.25
CA SER A 53 0.92 6.32 10.25
C SER A 53 1.60 7.43 11.05
N SER A 54 1.93 8.57 10.42
CA SER A 54 2.68 9.65 11.06
C SER A 54 2.48 11.01 10.36
N SER A 55 2.98 12.08 10.98
CA SER A 55 3.03 13.41 10.36
C SER A 55 3.92 13.48 9.13
N SER A 56 4.98 12.66 9.04
CA SER A 56 5.83 12.58 7.84
C SER A 56 5.11 11.85 6.70
N ALA A 57 4.43 10.74 7.00
CA ALA A 57 3.59 10.05 6.04
C ALA A 57 2.49 10.98 5.50
N LYS A 58 1.94 11.86 6.34
CA LYS A 58 0.94 12.86 5.90
C LYS A 58 1.48 13.75 4.80
N LYS A 59 2.70 14.27 4.95
CA LYS A 59 3.35 15.12 3.94
C LYS A 59 3.57 14.37 2.63
N GLN A 60 3.97 13.10 2.70
CA GLN A 60 4.15 12.26 1.51
C GLN A 60 2.82 12.01 0.79
N TRP A 61 1.75 11.69 1.54
CA TRP A 61 0.41 11.56 0.97
C TRP A 61 -0.10 12.87 0.33
N GLU A 62 0.20 14.02 0.93
CA GLU A 62 -0.13 15.33 0.37
C GLU A 62 0.61 15.60 -0.95
N GLN A 63 1.90 15.26 -1.04
CA GLN A 63 2.68 15.38 -2.29
C GLN A 63 2.14 14.46 -3.40
N LEU A 64 1.59 13.30 -3.03
CA LEU A 64 0.94 12.39 -3.96
C LEU A 64 -0.49 12.82 -4.33
N GLU A 65 -1.00 13.93 -3.79
CA GLU A 65 -2.40 14.38 -3.91
C GLU A 65 -3.43 13.29 -3.56
N ILE A 66 -3.12 12.46 -2.56
CA ILE A 66 -3.99 11.38 -2.08
C ILE A 66 -4.39 11.63 -0.64
N CYS A 67 -5.65 11.36 -0.31
CA CYS A 67 -6.19 11.48 1.03
C CYS A 67 -6.18 10.11 1.74
N PRO A 68 -5.31 9.92 2.76
CA PRO A 68 -5.20 8.66 3.52
C PRO A 68 -6.24 8.53 4.65
N ASN A 69 -7.08 9.56 4.83
CA ASN A 69 -8.05 9.63 5.91
C ASN A 69 -9.46 9.37 5.40
N GLY A 70 -10.28 8.67 6.18
CA GLY A 70 -11.66 8.42 5.80
C GLY A 70 -11.74 7.55 4.54
N VAL A 71 -10.97 6.45 4.52
CA VAL A 71 -11.02 5.46 3.45
C VAL A 71 -12.43 4.90 3.38
N ALA A 72 -13.01 4.83 2.18
CA ALA A 72 -14.38 4.39 1.98
C ALA A 72 -14.46 2.92 1.56
N LYS A 73 -15.66 2.32 1.65
CA LYS A 73 -15.88 0.93 1.22
C LYS A 73 -15.54 0.69 -0.26
N ASN A 74 -15.82 1.67 -1.13
CA ASN A 74 -15.55 1.62 -2.56
C ASN A 74 -15.33 3.04 -3.12
N ARG A 75 -14.77 3.15 -4.34
CA ARG A 75 -14.47 4.45 -4.97
C ARG A 75 -15.72 5.33 -5.15
N LEU A 76 -16.89 4.73 -5.43
CA LEU A 76 -18.15 5.48 -5.55
C LEU A 76 -18.49 6.22 -4.24
N ASN A 77 -18.38 5.54 -3.10
CA ASN A 77 -18.60 6.14 -1.80
C ASN A 77 -17.49 7.13 -1.42
N ALA A 78 -16.25 6.89 -1.85
CA ALA A 78 -15.16 7.86 -1.67
C ALA A 78 -15.45 9.17 -2.41
N HIS A 79 -15.94 9.09 -3.64
CA HIS A 79 -16.21 10.26 -4.48
C HIS A 79 -17.33 11.16 -3.94
N LYS A 80 -18.27 10.62 -3.15
CA LYS A 80 -19.35 11.41 -2.52
C LYS A 80 -18.84 12.50 -1.57
N PHE A 81 -17.61 12.38 -1.06
CA PHE A 81 -17.05 13.31 -0.08
C PHE A 81 -15.73 13.90 -0.58
N VAL A 82 -15.75 15.18 -0.94
CA VAL A 82 -14.56 15.91 -1.37
C VAL A 82 -13.55 15.98 -0.23
N ALA A 83 -12.34 15.47 -0.46
CA ALA A 83 -11.26 15.58 0.51
C ALA A 83 -10.72 17.02 0.57
N LYS A 84 -10.00 17.34 1.66
CA LYS A 84 -9.23 18.57 1.73
C LYS A 84 -8.27 18.66 0.52
N ASN A 85 -8.15 19.85 -0.06
CA ASN A 85 -7.34 20.12 -1.26
C ASN A 85 -7.75 19.32 -2.51
N ARG A 86 -8.98 18.76 -2.55
CA ARG A 86 -9.47 17.95 -3.67
C ARG A 86 -8.61 16.72 -3.99
N HIS A 87 -7.84 16.24 -3.03
CA HIS A 87 -7.03 15.03 -3.16
C HIS A 87 -7.89 13.79 -3.43
N PHE A 88 -7.32 12.82 -4.12
CA PHE A 88 -7.96 11.53 -4.39
C PHE A 88 -8.23 10.78 -3.09
N ARG A 89 -9.50 10.47 -2.79
CA ARG A 89 -9.88 9.73 -1.59
C ARG A 89 -9.83 8.23 -1.87
N LEU A 90 -9.06 7.52 -1.05
CA LEU A 90 -8.89 6.08 -1.17
C LEU A 90 -10.18 5.33 -0.81
N SER A 91 -10.34 4.18 -1.45
CA SER A 91 -11.20 3.10 -1.04
C SER A 91 -10.40 1.93 -0.46
N VAL A 92 -11.10 0.99 0.18
CA VAL A 92 -10.52 -0.26 0.68
C VAL A 92 -9.74 -0.99 -0.42
N GLN A 93 -10.29 -1.03 -1.63
CA GLN A 93 -9.66 -1.69 -2.76
C GLN A 93 -8.35 -1.02 -3.17
N ASP A 94 -8.29 0.31 -3.10
CA ASP A 94 -7.07 1.06 -3.41
C ASP A 94 -5.95 0.71 -2.43
N CYS A 95 -6.26 0.59 -1.14
CA CYS A 95 -5.30 0.15 -0.13
C CYS A 95 -4.80 -1.29 -0.39
N ALA A 96 -5.68 -2.18 -0.86
CA ALA A 96 -5.32 -3.55 -1.21
C ALA A 96 -4.40 -3.61 -2.44
N ILE A 97 -4.70 -2.82 -3.49
CA ILE A 97 -3.84 -2.70 -4.68
C ILE A 97 -2.46 -2.18 -4.30
N ILE A 98 -2.38 -1.17 -3.43
CA ILE A 98 -1.11 -0.64 -2.92
C ILE A 98 -0.28 -1.72 -2.20
N GLN A 99 -0.92 -2.61 -1.45
CA GLN A 99 -0.28 -3.77 -0.81
C GLN A 99 0.07 -4.89 -1.80
N GLY A 100 -0.34 -4.81 -3.06
CA GLY A 100 -0.09 -5.82 -4.08
C GLY A 100 -1.08 -6.99 -4.07
N PHE A 101 -2.26 -6.83 -3.44
CA PHE A 101 -3.34 -7.80 -3.60
C PHE A 101 -3.92 -7.75 -5.03
N PRO A 102 -4.34 -8.89 -5.59
CA PRO A 102 -5.04 -8.89 -6.86
C PRO A 102 -6.39 -8.17 -6.73
N GLU A 103 -6.84 -7.53 -7.81
CA GLU A 103 -8.09 -6.77 -7.78
C GLU A 103 -9.32 -7.65 -7.46
N SER A 104 -9.25 -8.93 -7.81
CA SER A 104 -10.28 -9.93 -7.50
C SER A 104 -10.30 -10.39 -6.05
N TRP A 105 -9.39 -9.92 -5.18
CA TRP A 105 -9.35 -10.33 -3.79
C TRP A 105 -10.56 -9.80 -3.01
N LEU A 106 -11.29 -10.70 -2.36
CA LEU A 106 -12.49 -10.36 -1.60
C LEU A 106 -12.17 -10.22 -0.12
N PHE A 107 -12.45 -9.05 0.43
CA PHE A 107 -12.39 -8.80 1.87
C PHE A 107 -13.79 -8.75 2.48
N ASN A 108 -13.92 -9.23 3.71
CA ASN A 108 -15.20 -9.22 4.42
C ASN A 108 -15.14 -8.41 5.72
N GLY A 109 -16.26 -7.78 6.08
CA GLY A 109 -16.43 -7.01 7.31
C GLY A 109 -16.59 -5.50 7.11
N ALA A 110 -16.61 -4.78 8.22
CA ALA A 110 -16.67 -3.31 8.21
C ALA A 110 -15.36 -2.72 7.65
N VAL A 111 -15.41 -1.49 7.14
CA VAL A 111 -14.26 -0.83 6.49
C VAL A 111 -13.01 -0.84 7.36
N TYR A 112 -13.11 -0.47 8.65
CA TYR A 112 -11.97 -0.48 9.56
C TYR A 112 -11.39 -1.88 9.78
N MET A 113 -12.23 -2.93 9.77
CA MET A 113 -11.79 -4.32 9.90
C MET A 113 -11.03 -4.77 8.66
N ILE A 114 -11.53 -4.39 7.48
CA ILE A 114 -10.85 -4.71 6.23
C ILE A 114 -9.51 -3.97 6.14
N LEU A 115 -9.46 -2.69 6.50
CA LEU A 115 -8.19 -1.97 6.58
C LEU A 115 -7.22 -2.62 7.58
N GLY A 116 -7.76 -3.23 8.64
CA GLY A 116 -7.00 -4.07 9.55
C GLY A 116 -6.39 -5.29 8.87
N GLN A 117 -7.18 -6.02 8.08
CA GLN A 117 -6.72 -7.16 7.30
C GLN A 117 -5.64 -6.73 6.30
N VAL A 118 -5.90 -5.68 5.51
CA VAL A 118 -4.95 -5.17 4.50
C VAL A 118 -3.66 -4.66 5.15
N GLY A 119 -3.76 -3.83 6.19
CA GLY A 119 -2.60 -3.19 6.82
C GLY A 119 -1.72 -4.13 7.63
N ASN A 120 -2.28 -5.21 8.20
CA ASN A 120 -1.51 -6.21 8.97
C ASN A 120 -1.01 -7.36 8.09
N SER A 121 -1.42 -7.45 6.83
CA SER A 121 -0.98 -8.52 5.92
C SER A 121 0.45 -8.29 5.44
N VAL A 122 1.14 -9.38 5.16
CA VAL A 122 2.37 -9.35 4.36
C VAL A 122 1.99 -9.09 2.90
N PRO A 123 2.62 -8.14 2.18
CA PRO A 123 2.38 -7.92 0.76
C PRO A 123 2.49 -9.23 -0.05
N PRO A 124 1.48 -9.61 -0.84
CA PRO A 124 1.51 -10.86 -1.61
C PRO A 124 2.73 -11.02 -2.53
N PRO A 125 3.23 -9.99 -3.24
CA PRO A 125 4.45 -10.11 -4.04
C PRO A 125 5.68 -10.46 -3.19
N MET A 126 5.79 -9.90 -1.98
CA MET A 126 6.89 -10.22 -1.07
C MET A 126 6.80 -11.67 -0.61
N ALA A 127 5.62 -12.12 -0.16
CA ALA A 127 5.40 -13.50 0.26
C ALA A 127 5.72 -14.51 -0.85
N TYR A 128 5.35 -14.20 -2.10
CA TYR A 128 5.68 -15.03 -3.28
C TYR A 128 7.20 -15.21 -3.46
N HIS A 129 7.96 -14.11 -3.43
CA HIS A 129 9.42 -14.18 -3.61
C HIS A 129 10.12 -14.92 -2.46
N VAL A 130 9.65 -14.72 -1.22
CA VAL A 130 10.15 -15.49 -0.06
C VAL A 130 9.86 -16.99 -0.24
N ALA A 131 8.64 -17.35 -0.62
CA ALA A 131 8.27 -18.76 -0.86
C ALA A 131 9.09 -19.39 -1.99
N LYS A 132 9.35 -18.65 -3.07
CA LYS A 132 10.19 -19.11 -4.19
C LYS A 132 11.63 -19.38 -3.75
N ALA A 133 12.22 -18.49 -2.96
CA ALA A 133 13.57 -18.68 -2.44
C ALA A 133 13.64 -19.91 -1.51
N LEU A 134 12.65 -20.09 -0.64
CA LEU A 134 12.56 -21.27 0.22
C LEU A 134 12.44 -22.56 -0.61
N LEU A 135 11.61 -22.58 -1.65
CA LEU A 135 11.48 -23.74 -2.53
C LEU A 135 12.80 -24.11 -3.21
N GLN A 136 13.59 -23.12 -3.64
CA GLN A 136 14.90 -23.34 -4.25
C GLN A 136 15.92 -23.94 -3.27
N THR A 137 15.80 -23.66 -1.97
CA THR A 137 16.70 -24.24 -0.95
C THR A 137 16.32 -25.66 -0.53
N LEU A 138 15.08 -26.08 -0.79
CA LEU A 138 14.57 -27.41 -0.42
C LEU A 138 14.78 -28.47 -1.51
N ILE A 139 15.16 -28.06 -2.72
CA ILE A 139 15.44 -28.92 -3.89
C ILE A 139 16.95 -29.02 -4.05
#